data_AF-A0A428YK15-F1
#
_entry.id   AF-A0A428YK15-F1
#
_cell.length_a   1.000
_cell.length_b   1.000
_cell.length_c   1.000
_cell.angle_alpha   90.00
_cell.angle_beta   90.00
_cell.angle_gamma   90.00
#
_symmetry.space_group_name_H-M   'P 1'
#
loop_
_entity.id
_entity.type
_entity.pdbx_description
1 polymer ?
#
loop_
_entity_poly.entity_id
_entity_poly.type
_entity_poly.pdbx_seq_one_letter_code
_entity_poly.pdbx_strand_id
1 'polypeptide(L)'
;MPEANRSPLDAWDLPGIAAQCDEFSQEWRWLATPQGDRVRGGEALAARTRLMDAYRRFPALDPQLPQHLMPTGWPREQARLLFERGYDRLGERPEEWVRRILTASGLDVPAGLDRRR
;
A
#
# COMPACT_ATOMS: atom_id res chain seq x y z
N MET A 1 -1.34 -44.72 8.73
CA MET A 1 -0.44 -43.55 8.74
C MET A 1 -1.16 -42.46 9.52
N PRO A 2 -0.67 -41.97 10.67
CA PRO A 2 -1.34 -40.85 11.30
C PRO A 2 -1.17 -39.64 10.37
N GLU A 3 -2.28 -39.11 9.87
CA GLU A 3 -2.28 -37.83 9.17
C GLU A 3 -1.67 -36.80 10.13
N ALA A 4 -0.55 -36.21 9.73
CA ALA A 4 0.06 -35.14 10.49
C ALA A 4 -0.94 -33.99 10.52
N ASN A 5 -1.66 -33.86 11.64
CA ASN A 5 -2.58 -32.75 11.94
C ASN A 5 -1.77 -31.46 12.17
N ARG A 6 -1.05 -31.00 11.13
CA ARG A 6 -0.38 -29.70 11.13
C ARG A 6 -1.36 -28.66 10.65
N SER A 7 -1.39 -27.54 11.34
CA SER A 7 -2.16 -26.40 10.88
C SER A 7 -1.54 -25.89 9.58
N PRO A 8 -2.35 -25.50 8.58
CA PRO A 8 -1.79 -24.82 7.40
C PRO A 8 -1.03 -23.54 7.78
N LEU A 9 -1.29 -22.96 8.95
CA LEU A 9 -0.58 -21.79 9.47
C LEU A 9 0.90 -22.06 9.77
N ASP A 10 1.26 -23.30 10.09
CA ASP A 10 2.62 -23.67 10.54
C ASP A 10 3.67 -23.53 9.43
N ALA A 11 3.24 -23.35 8.17
CA ALA A 11 4.12 -23.15 7.03
C ALA A 11 4.56 -21.68 6.84
N TRP A 12 4.05 -20.74 7.65
CA TRP A 12 4.37 -19.31 7.56
C TRP A 12 4.86 -18.74 8.88
N ASP A 13 5.78 -17.77 8.80
CA ASP A 13 6.15 -16.92 9.93
C ASP A 13 5.10 -15.82 10.15
N LEU A 14 3.96 -16.20 10.75
CA LEU A 14 2.88 -15.25 11.04
C LEU A 14 3.33 -14.10 11.97
N PRO A 15 4.11 -14.32 13.04
CA PRO A 15 4.63 -13.22 13.84
C PRO A 15 5.47 -12.22 13.02
N GLY A 16 6.35 -12.70 12.14
CA GLY A 16 7.17 -11.85 11.28
C GLY A 16 6.34 -11.07 10.24
N ILE A 17 5.27 -11.67 9.70
CA ILE A 17 4.35 -10.98 8.79
C ILE A 17 3.56 -9.90 9.53
N ALA A 18 3.04 -10.21 10.73
CA ALA A 18 2.31 -9.25 11.56
C ALA A 18 3.18 -8.03 11.90
N ALA A 19 4.42 -8.27 12.33
CA ALA A 19 5.38 -7.21 12.63
C ALA A 19 5.60 -6.29 11.40
N GLN A 20 5.76 -6.85 10.21
CA GLN A 20 5.92 -6.06 8.99
C GLN A 20 4.66 -5.24 8.64
N CYS A 21 3.46 -5.77 8.87
CA CYS A 21 2.21 -5.03 8.69
C CYS A 21 2.08 -3.88 9.70
N ASP A 22 2.47 -4.11 10.96
CA ASP A 22 2.43 -3.11 12.01
C ASP A 22 3.45 -1.99 11.75
N GLU A 23 4.68 -2.32 11.38
CA GLU A 23 5.71 -1.36 10.98
C GLU A 23 5.25 -0.49 9.81
N PHE A 24 4.71 -1.11 8.76
CA PHE A 24 4.13 -0.38 7.63
C PHE A 24 3.01 0.56 8.10
N SER A 25 2.11 0.07 8.96
CA SER A 25 0.99 0.87 9.46
C SER A 25 1.48 2.06 10.29
N GLN A 26 2.50 1.88 11.13
CA GLN A 26 3.09 2.94 11.92
C GLN A 26 3.83 3.99 11.08
N GLU A 27 4.59 3.55 10.07
CA GLU A 27 5.31 4.43 9.16
C GLU A 27 4.35 5.31 8.36
N TRP A 28 3.24 4.73 7.88
CA TRP A 28 2.35 5.40 6.92
C TRP A 28 1.09 6.01 7.55
N ARG A 29 0.85 5.85 8.86
CA ARG A 29 -0.35 6.38 9.55
C ARG A 29 -0.55 7.88 9.37
N TRP A 30 0.51 8.65 9.14
CA TRP A 30 0.42 10.10 8.93
C TRP A 30 -0.40 10.45 7.68
N LEU A 31 -0.50 9.54 6.70
CA LEU A 31 -1.37 9.72 5.53
C LEU A 31 -2.86 9.79 5.89
N ALA A 32 -3.27 9.25 7.04
CA ALA A 32 -4.63 9.38 7.54
C ALA A 32 -4.88 10.73 8.23
N THR A 33 -3.84 11.50 8.53
CA THR A 33 -3.95 12.80 9.22
C THR A 33 -4.12 13.96 8.22
N PRO A 34 -4.48 15.18 8.68
CA PRO A 34 -4.51 16.37 7.83
C PRO A 34 -3.17 16.70 7.15
N GLN A 35 -2.05 16.14 7.64
CA GLN A 35 -0.75 16.32 6.99
C GLN A 35 -0.67 15.61 5.64
N GLY A 36 -1.37 14.49 5.46
CA GLY A 36 -1.53 13.84 4.15
C GLY A 36 -2.16 14.78 3.11
N ASP A 37 -3.06 15.68 3.54
CA ASP A 37 -3.66 16.71 2.68
C ASP A 37 -2.76 17.92 2.41
N ARG A 38 -1.49 17.88 2.78
CA ARG A 38 -0.58 19.00 2.50
C ARG A 38 0.49 18.63 1.49
N VAL A 39 0.69 17.34 1.24
CA VAL A 39 1.68 16.80 0.31
C VAL A 39 1.18 16.92 -1.13
N ARG A 40 1.90 17.62 -2.00
CA ARG A 40 1.43 17.97 -3.37
C ARG A 40 2.52 17.78 -4.42
N GLY A 41 2.11 17.75 -5.69
CA GLY A 41 2.99 17.72 -6.85
C GLY A 41 4.05 16.62 -6.78
N GLY A 42 5.32 16.99 -6.98
CA GLY A 42 6.44 16.03 -6.97
C GLY A 42 6.64 15.30 -5.65
N GLU A 43 6.32 15.94 -4.52
CA GLU A 43 6.39 15.30 -3.21
C GLU A 43 5.32 14.21 -3.07
N ALA A 44 4.09 14.48 -3.54
CA ALA A 44 3.01 13.50 -3.56
C ALA A 44 3.35 12.31 -4.46
N LEU A 45 3.94 12.57 -5.63
CA LEU A 45 4.40 11.51 -6.53
C LEU A 45 5.47 10.65 -5.86
N ALA A 46 6.49 11.27 -5.24
CA ALA A 46 7.55 10.55 -4.55
C ALA A 46 7.03 9.72 -3.37
N ALA A 47 6.14 10.30 -2.55
CA ALA A 47 5.49 9.61 -1.44
C ALA A 47 4.64 8.42 -1.93
N ARG A 48 3.87 8.58 -3.01
CA ARG A 48 3.04 7.51 -3.60
C ARG A 48 3.91 6.36 -4.10
N THR A 49 5.03 6.65 -4.75
CA THR A 49 5.98 5.64 -5.21
C THR A 49 6.60 4.88 -4.04
N ARG A 50 7.03 5.58 -2.98
CA ARG A 50 7.57 4.93 -1.77
C ARG A 50 6.53 4.07 -1.05
N LEU A 51 5.28 4.53 -0.98
CA LEU A 51 4.17 3.77 -0.41
C LEU A 51 3.94 2.47 -1.19
N MET A 52 3.93 2.55 -2.51
CA MET A 52 3.82 1.38 -3.40
C MET A 52 5.00 0.43 -3.22
N ASP A 53 6.21 0.97 -3.16
CA ASP A 53 7.44 0.21 -2.95
C ASP A 53 7.44 -0.55 -1.61
N ALA A 54 6.98 0.10 -0.55
CA ALA A 54 6.84 -0.53 0.77
C ALA A 54 5.76 -1.62 0.77
N TYR A 55 4.64 -1.39 0.08
CA TYR A 55 3.50 -2.33 0.10
C TYR A 55 3.69 -3.56 -0.81
N ARG A 56 4.45 -3.46 -1.91
CA ARG A 56 4.57 -4.53 -2.92
C ARG A 56 5.12 -5.85 -2.41
N ARG A 57 5.77 -5.87 -1.24
CA ARG A 57 6.28 -7.09 -0.61
C ARG A 57 5.19 -7.96 0.01
N PHE A 58 4.07 -7.37 0.46
CA PHE A 58 3.06 -8.10 1.22
C PHE A 58 2.39 -9.23 0.44
N PRO A 59 1.99 -9.07 -0.85
CA PRO A 59 1.37 -10.18 -1.58
C PRO A 59 2.25 -11.43 -1.70
N ALA A 60 3.57 -11.28 -1.68
CA ALA A 60 4.52 -12.39 -1.73
C ALA A 60 4.78 -13.03 -0.37
N LEU A 61 4.60 -12.30 0.73
CA LEU A 61 4.80 -12.76 2.10
C LEU A 61 3.52 -13.33 2.73
N ASP A 62 2.36 -12.80 2.35
CA ASP A 62 1.09 -13.11 2.97
C ASP A 62 0.55 -14.49 2.53
N PRO A 63 0.07 -15.34 3.45
CA PRO A 63 -0.49 -16.64 3.12
C PRO A 63 -1.83 -16.56 2.38
N GLN A 64 -2.45 -15.38 2.29
CA GLN A 64 -3.75 -15.12 1.65
C GLN A 64 -4.89 -16.04 2.13
N LEU A 65 -4.72 -16.63 3.31
CA LEU A 65 -5.72 -17.49 3.92
C LEU A 65 -6.94 -16.65 4.36
N PRO A 66 -8.14 -17.27 4.38
CA PRO A 66 -9.33 -16.65 4.94
C PRO A 66 -9.09 -16.08 6.34
N GLN A 67 -9.66 -14.90 6.62
CA GLN A 67 -9.43 -14.18 7.88
C GLN A 67 -9.84 -14.99 9.12
N HIS A 68 -10.86 -15.84 9.02
CA HIS A 68 -11.32 -16.68 10.13
C HIS A 68 -10.31 -17.77 10.54
N LEU A 69 -9.29 -18.03 9.72
CA LEU A 69 -8.17 -18.92 10.05
C LEU A 69 -6.98 -18.15 10.65
N MET A 70 -7.00 -16.83 10.62
CA MET A 70 -5.89 -16.00 11.13
C MET A 70 -6.02 -15.77 12.63
N PRO A 71 -4.89 -15.47 13.30
CA PRO A 71 -4.92 -15.00 14.69
C PRO A 71 -5.88 -13.82 14.87
N THR A 72 -6.54 -13.75 16.03
CA THR A 72 -7.39 -12.60 16.39
C THR A 72 -6.60 -11.30 16.31
N GLY A 73 -7.16 -10.28 15.65
CA GLY A 73 -6.51 -8.97 15.50
C GLY A 73 -5.47 -8.91 14.39
N TRP A 74 -5.44 -9.88 13.47
CA TRP A 74 -4.50 -9.92 12.36
C TRP A 74 -4.42 -8.58 11.57
N PRO A 75 -3.24 -7.93 11.48
CA PRO A 75 -3.12 -6.53 11.03
C PRO A 75 -3.20 -6.34 9.51
N ARG A 76 -3.25 -7.42 8.72
CA ARG A 76 -3.25 -7.39 7.25
C ARG A 76 -4.27 -6.41 6.66
N GLU A 77 -5.50 -6.47 7.14
CA GLU A 77 -6.58 -5.65 6.59
C GLU A 77 -6.38 -4.17 6.88
N GLN A 78 -5.84 -3.84 8.04
CA GLN A 78 -5.54 -2.45 8.42
C GLN A 78 -4.42 -1.88 7.55
N ALA A 79 -3.36 -2.66 7.32
CA ALA A 79 -2.27 -2.29 6.42
C ALA A 79 -2.78 -2.12 4.97
N ARG A 80 -3.63 -3.03 4.47
CA ARG A 80 -4.26 -2.92 3.14
C ARG A 80 -5.09 -1.64 3.00
N LEU A 81 -5.97 -1.36 3.96
CA LEU A 81 -6.82 -0.17 3.92
C LEU A 81 -6.01 1.13 4.01
N LEU A 82 -4.93 1.15 4.80
CA LEU A 82 -4.03 2.30 4.87
C LEU A 82 -3.32 2.52 3.53
N PHE A 83 -2.84 1.45 2.90
CA PHE A 83 -2.25 1.51 1.56
C PHE A 83 -3.23 2.08 0.54
N GLU A 84 -4.43 1.50 0.42
CA GLU A 84 -5.43 1.93 -0.56
C GLU A 84 -5.80 3.40 -0.40
N ARG A 85 -6.19 3.79 0.83
CA ARG A 85 -6.56 5.17 1.12
C ARG A 85 -5.40 6.13 0.93
N GLY A 86 -4.20 5.74 1.34
CA GLY A 86 -2.99 6.54 1.18
C GLY A 86 -2.63 6.72 -0.29
N TYR A 87 -2.72 5.66 -1.09
CA TYR A 87 -2.42 5.67 -2.51
C TYR A 87 -3.41 6.54 -3.30
N ASP A 88 -4.71 6.45 -2.97
CA ASP A 88 -5.75 7.28 -3.58
C ASP A 88 -5.59 8.75 -3.18
N ARG A 89 -5.41 9.03 -1.89
CA ARG A 89 -5.20 10.38 -1.36
C ARG A 89 -3.97 11.07 -1.96
N LEU A 90 -2.89 10.32 -2.11
CA LEU A 90 -1.68 10.81 -2.77
C LEU A 90 -1.82 10.84 -4.30
N GLY A 91 -2.85 10.22 -4.88
CA GLY A 91 -3.04 10.05 -6.32
C GLY A 91 -3.84 11.15 -7.02
N GLU A 92 -4.74 11.82 -6.31
CA GLU A 92 -5.58 12.88 -6.89
C GLU A 92 -4.81 14.12 -7.38
N ARG A 93 -3.59 14.37 -6.88
CA ARG A 93 -2.83 15.61 -7.09
C ARG A 93 -1.46 15.51 -7.80
N PRO A 94 -0.77 14.35 -7.90
CA PRO A 94 0.48 14.24 -8.66
C PRO A 94 0.27 14.19 -10.18
N GLU A 95 -0.92 13.91 -10.68
CA GLU A 95 -1.17 13.86 -12.13
C GLU A 95 -0.87 15.19 -12.83
N GLU A 96 -1.21 16.31 -12.19
CA GLU A 96 -0.86 17.65 -12.66
C GLU A 96 0.66 17.86 -12.75
N TRP A 97 1.40 17.28 -11.81
CA TRP A 97 2.85 17.36 -11.80
C TRP A 97 3.50 16.48 -12.86
N VAL A 98 2.98 15.26 -13.06
CA VAL A 98 3.41 14.39 -14.16
C VAL A 98 3.16 15.07 -15.50
N ARG A 99 1.96 15.65 -15.68
CA ARG A 99 1.62 16.45 -16.87
C ARG A 99 2.62 17.59 -17.07
N ARG A 100 2.95 18.35 -16.02
CA ARG A 100 3.93 19.44 -16.08
C ARG A 100 5.32 18.94 -16.52
N ILE A 101 5.80 17.80 -16.00
CA ILE A 101 7.08 17.22 -16.39
C ILE A 101 7.06 16.78 -17.86
N LEU A 102 6.01 16.09 -18.30
CA LEU A 102 5.87 15.61 -19.67
C LEU A 102 5.89 16.78 -20.66
N THR A 103 5.06 17.80 -20.41
CA THR A 103 5.04 19.02 -21.23
C THR A 103 6.39 19.73 -21.24
N ALA A 104 7.06 19.88 -20.09
CA ALA A 104 8.37 20.52 -20.01
C ALA A 104 9.48 19.72 -20.72
N SER A 105 9.30 18.41 -20.87
CA SER A 105 10.25 17.50 -21.53
C SER A 105 9.94 17.30 -23.02
N GLY A 106 8.89 17.95 -23.55
CA GLY A 106 8.44 17.82 -24.95
C GLY A 106 7.78 16.47 -25.27
N LEU A 107 7.42 15.69 -24.24
CA LEU A 107 6.70 14.43 -24.38
C LEU A 107 5.19 14.69 -24.32
N ASP A 108 4.44 13.98 -25.16
CA ASP A 108 2.99 14.15 -25.23
C ASP A 108 2.30 13.54 -24.00
N VAL A 109 1.18 14.13 -23.58
CA VAL A 109 0.46 13.71 -22.38
C VAL A 109 -0.52 12.59 -22.76
N PRO A 110 -0.39 11.36 -22.22
CA PRO A 110 -1.27 10.26 -22.60
C PRO A 110 -2.73 10.56 -22.24
N ALA A 111 -3.66 10.21 -23.15
CA ALA A 111 -5.11 10.43 -23.01
C ALA A 111 -5.74 9.83 -21.74
N GLY A 112 -5.05 8.90 -21.05
CA GLY A 112 -5.51 8.27 -19.82
C GLY A 112 -5.46 9.16 -18.55
N LEU A 113 -4.74 10.28 -18.57
CA LEU A 113 -4.66 11.23 -17.44
C LEU A 113 -5.86 12.20 -17.33
N ASP A 114 -6.94 11.92 -18.06
CA ASP A 114 -8.14 12.78 -18.14
C ASP A 114 -9.30 12.29 -17.24
N ARG A 115 -9.11 11.18 -16.51
CA ARG A 115 -10.18 10.62 -15.66
C ARG A 115 -10.12 11.17 -14.23
N ARG A 116 -10.81 12.30 -14.02
CA ARG A 116 -11.44 12.57 -12.73
C ARG A 116 -12.52 11.50 -12.47
N ARG A 117 -12.28 10.57 -11.55
CA ARG A 117 -13.32 9.77 -10.90
C ARG A 117 -13.12 9.83 -9.41
#